data_AF-A0A7S1PLM4-F1
#
_entry.id   AF-A0A7S1PLM4-F1
#
_cell.length_a   1.000
_cell.length_b   1.000
_cell.length_c   1.000
_cell.angle_alpha   90.00
_cell.angle_beta   90.00
_cell.angle_gamma   90.00
#
_symmetry.space_group_name_H-M   'P 1'
#
loop_
_entity.id
_entity.type
_entity.pdbx_description
1 polymer ?
#
loop_
_entity_poly.entity_id
_entity_poly.type
_entity_poly.pdbx_seq_one_letter_code
_entity_poly.pdbx_strand_id
1 'polypeptide(L)'
;AANCTRFIATARAERGRHLALAEMQDVDELLQRALPPAVLQRLVSVGSAIQDESDAAGVVLAGVVGFHDFAAEHGDAEAVAALHCLALAIDDVLAIQPGDIEKVKTAGDTYCAVAGLPTGLACPASAACRFGRRMLAAADSLRDGSGDTRAVDAKTRTSDGAPAACTHFGWTSGALKLRVGVDCGRAFGSVLGTQRLGYEVYGP
;
A
#
# COMPACT_ATOMS: atom_id res chain seq x y z
N ALA A 1 -8.54 49.92 21.93
CA ALA A 1 -7.99 48.75 22.66
C ALA A 1 -8.90 47.52 22.56
N ALA A 2 -10.18 47.61 22.98
CA ALA A 2 -11.12 46.46 22.99
C ALA A 2 -11.29 45.73 21.64
N ASN A 3 -11.32 46.47 20.51
CA ASN A 3 -11.46 45.86 19.18
C ASN A 3 -10.23 45.05 18.73
N CYS A 4 -9.01 45.49 19.09
CA CYS A 4 -7.78 44.75 18.77
C CYS A 4 -7.65 43.48 19.59
N THR A 5 -8.00 43.53 20.88
CA THR A 5 -7.99 42.34 21.75
C THR A 5 -8.98 41.29 21.26
N ARG A 6 -10.18 41.72 20.82
CA ARG A 6 -11.17 40.81 20.23
C ARG A 6 -10.68 40.21 18.92
N PHE A 7 -10.07 41.02 18.04
CA PHE A 7 -9.50 40.53 16.78
C PHE A 7 -8.39 39.49 16.99
N ILE A 8 -7.45 39.76 17.90
CA ILE A 8 -6.36 38.82 18.21
C ILE A 8 -6.90 37.54 18.85
N ALA A 9 -7.92 37.63 19.71
CA ALA A 9 -8.57 36.44 20.29
C ALA A 9 -9.28 35.60 19.22
N THR A 10 -10.01 36.23 18.29
CA THR A 10 -10.65 35.54 17.15
C THR A 10 -9.61 34.89 16.23
N ALA A 11 -8.56 35.63 15.84
CA ALA A 11 -7.50 35.10 15.00
C ALA A 11 -6.73 33.94 15.66
N ARG A 12 -6.53 33.98 16.98
CA ARG A 12 -5.95 32.85 17.74
C ARG A 12 -6.89 31.64 17.75
N ALA A 13 -8.19 31.83 17.93
CA ALA A 13 -9.17 30.75 17.91
C ALA A 13 -9.30 30.12 16.51
N GLU A 14 -9.32 30.93 15.46
CA GLU A 14 -9.34 30.48 14.07
C GLU A 14 -8.05 29.73 13.70
N ARG A 15 -6.88 30.26 14.09
CA ARG A 15 -5.60 29.56 13.92
C ARG A 15 -5.58 28.24 14.69
N GLY A 16 -6.10 28.21 15.91
CA GLY A 16 -6.24 26.98 16.70
C GLY A 16 -7.12 25.94 16.02
N ARG A 17 -8.27 26.35 15.46
CA ARG A 17 -9.13 25.46 14.67
C ARG A 17 -8.45 24.96 13.40
N HIS A 18 -7.74 25.83 12.68
CA HIS A 18 -7.00 25.43 11.47
C HIS A 18 -5.89 24.43 11.77
N LEU A 19 -5.13 24.62 12.85
CA LEU A 19 -4.12 23.66 13.29
C LEU A 19 -4.75 22.33 13.71
N ALA A 20 -5.83 22.37 14.51
CA ALA A 20 -6.54 21.15 14.92
C ALA A 20 -7.15 20.39 13.73
N LEU A 21 -7.68 21.09 12.73
CA LEU A 21 -8.19 20.47 11.50
C LEU A 21 -7.06 19.85 10.67
N ALA A 22 -5.93 20.55 10.51
CA ALA A 22 -4.78 20.02 9.79
C ALA A 22 -4.19 18.79 10.48
N GLU A 23 -4.02 18.83 11.81
CA GLU A 23 -3.57 17.67 12.59
C GLU A 23 -4.54 16.48 12.47
N MET A 24 -5.85 16.73 12.47
CA MET A 24 -6.86 15.69 12.28
C MET A 24 -6.79 15.09 10.87
N GLN A 25 -6.59 15.92 9.83
CA GLN A 25 -6.41 15.45 8.46
C GLN A 25 -5.16 14.58 8.30
N ASP A 26 -4.03 14.99 8.88
CA ASP A 26 -2.78 14.22 8.83
C ASP A 26 -2.92 12.86 9.51
N VAL A 27 -3.63 12.81 10.65
CA VAL A 27 -3.92 11.55 11.36
C VAL A 27 -4.85 10.67 10.53
N ASP A 28 -5.92 11.22 9.96
CA ASP A 28 -6.86 10.47 9.12
C ASP A 28 -6.18 9.89 7.87
N GLU A 29 -5.33 10.67 7.20
CA GLU A 29 -4.53 10.18 6.06
C GLU A 29 -3.60 9.04 6.47
N LEU A 30 -2.93 9.16 7.62
CA LEU A 30 -2.06 8.10 8.12
C LEU A 30 -2.85 6.82 8.44
N LEU A 31 -4.02 6.96 9.06
CA LEU A 31 -4.89 5.82 9.37
C LEU A 31 -5.43 5.14 8.11
N GLN A 32 -5.76 5.90 7.08
CA GLN A 32 -6.20 5.37 5.78
C GLN A 32 -5.09 4.64 5.02
N ARG A 33 -3.82 4.96 5.27
CA ARG A 33 -2.68 4.19 4.76
C ARG A 33 -2.46 2.89 5.54
N ALA A 34 -2.93 2.81 6.78
CA ALA A 34 -2.74 1.66 7.65
C ALA A 34 -3.88 0.63 7.54
N LEU A 35 -5.12 1.08 7.31
CA LEU A 35 -6.31 0.23 7.24
C LEU A 35 -7.22 0.62 6.08
N PRO A 36 -7.92 -0.35 5.46
CA PRO A 36 -8.91 -0.05 4.44
C PRO A 36 -9.96 0.95 4.96
N PRO A 37 -10.40 1.95 4.15
CA PRO A 37 -11.33 2.98 4.61
C PRO A 37 -12.63 2.43 5.23
N ALA A 38 -13.19 1.38 4.65
CA ALA A 38 -14.40 0.72 5.16
C ALA A 38 -14.20 0.04 6.53
N VAL A 39 -12.97 -0.41 6.82
CA VAL A 39 -12.60 -0.99 8.11
C VAL A 39 -12.43 0.11 9.14
N LEU A 40 -11.73 1.19 8.78
CA LEU A 40 -11.50 2.34 9.66
C LEU A 40 -12.81 3.01 10.10
N GLN A 41 -13.73 3.25 9.16
CA GLN A 41 -15.04 3.83 9.47
C GLN A 41 -15.81 3.00 10.50
N ARG A 42 -15.81 1.67 10.36
CA ARG A 42 -16.51 0.75 11.27
C ARG A 42 -15.84 0.68 12.64
N LEU A 43 -14.51 0.71 12.70
CA LEU A 43 -13.78 0.76 13.97
C LEU A 43 -14.13 2.03 14.77
N VAL A 44 -14.16 3.18 14.10
CA VAL A 44 -14.50 4.47 14.72
C VAL A 44 -15.97 4.51 15.16
N SER A 45 -16.90 3.98 14.35
CA SER A 45 -18.32 4.10 14.63
C SER A 45 -18.86 3.08 15.65
N VAL A 46 -18.34 1.85 15.62
CA VAL A 46 -18.91 0.72 16.40
C VAL A 46 -17.99 0.32 17.56
N GLY A 47 -16.70 0.61 17.49
CA GLY A 47 -15.72 0.20 18.52
C GLY A 47 -15.61 -1.32 18.70
N SER A 48 -16.10 -2.10 17.73
CA SER A 48 -16.17 -3.57 17.80
C SER A 48 -15.10 -4.24 16.94
N ALA A 49 -14.85 -5.52 17.22
CA ALA A 49 -14.00 -6.36 16.40
C ALA A 49 -14.52 -6.42 14.95
N ILE A 50 -13.61 -6.31 13.98
CA ILE A 50 -13.90 -6.45 12.56
C ILE A 50 -13.86 -7.93 12.21
N GLN A 51 -14.95 -8.45 11.66
CA GLN A 51 -15.06 -9.81 11.15
C GLN A 51 -15.80 -9.74 9.81
N ASP A 52 -15.02 -9.72 8.74
CA ASP A 52 -15.54 -9.73 7.38
C ASP A 52 -15.48 -11.16 6.85
N GLU A 53 -16.52 -11.60 6.16
CA GLU A 53 -16.56 -12.93 5.54
C GLU A 53 -17.03 -12.80 4.09
N SER A 54 -16.48 -13.65 3.23
CA SER A 54 -16.88 -13.76 1.84
C SER A 54 -16.73 -15.21 1.38
N ASP A 55 -17.79 -15.78 0.82
CA ASP A 55 -17.77 -17.16 0.29
C ASP A 55 -17.00 -17.28 -1.04
N ALA A 56 -16.66 -16.16 -1.66
CA ALA A 56 -16.09 -16.12 -3.01
C ALA A 56 -15.01 -15.05 -3.18
N ALA A 57 -14.21 -14.78 -2.15
CA ALA A 57 -13.07 -13.85 -2.25
C ALA A 57 -12.02 -14.36 -3.24
N GLY A 58 -11.29 -13.43 -3.87
CA GLY A 58 -10.13 -13.74 -4.71
C GLY A 58 -8.85 -13.28 -4.05
N VAL A 59 -7.95 -14.18 -3.69
CA VAL A 59 -6.66 -13.85 -3.08
C VAL A 59 -5.56 -13.86 -4.15
N VAL A 60 -4.76 -12.80 -4.19
CA VAL A 60 -3.63 -12.66 -5.12
C VAL A 60 -2.34 -12.59 -4.31
N LEU A 61 -1.42 -13.50 -4.60
CA LEU A 61 -0.06 -13.51 -4.05
C LEU A 61 0.94 -13.34 -5.19
N ALA A 62 1.84 -12.38 -5.07
CA ALA A 62 2.92 -12.19 -6.04
C ALA A 62 4.27 -12.19 -5.34
N GLY A 63 5.11 -13.18 -5.64
CA GLY A 63 6.44 -13.35 -5.05
C GLY A 63 7.54 -13.18 -6.09
N VAL A 64 8.65 -12.58 -5.69
CA VAL A 64 9.84 -12.45 -6.53
C VAL A 64 10.69 -13.72 -6.47
N VAL A 65 10.91 -14.34 -7.62
CA VAL A 65 11.81 -15.49 -7.77
C VAL A 65 13.21 -14.99 -8.08
N GLY A 66 14.21 -15.54 -7.38
CA GLY A 66 15.63 -15.18 -7.56
C GLY A 66 16.12 -14.02 -6.66
N PHE A 67 15.30 -13.57 -5.71
CA PHE A 67 15.63 -12.43 -4.85
C PHE A 67 16.93 -12.63 -4.04
N HIS A 68 17.14 -13.83 -3.49
CA HIS A 68 18.33 -14.11 -2.69
C HIS A 68 19.62 -14.03 -3.51
N ASP A 69 19.65 -14.65 -4.69
CA ASP A 69 20.81 -14.63 -5.58
C ASP A 69 21.10 -13.20 -6.07
N PHE A 70 20.05 -12.46 -6.41
CA PHE A 70 20.16 -11.06 -6.79
C PHE A 70 20.77 -10.21 -5.67
N ALA A 71 20.29 -10.37 -4.43
CA ALA A 71 20.81 -9.66 -3.27
C ALA A 71 22.26 -10.02 -2.96
N ALA A 72 22.65 -11.30 -3.15
CA ALA A 72 24.02 -11.74 -2.97
C ALA A 72 24.98 -11.12 -4.01
N GLU A 73 24.51 -10.89 -5.23
CA GLU A 73 25.31 -10.33 -6.33
C GLU A 73 25.38 -8.79 -6.30
N HIS A 74 24.26 -8.12 -6.00
CA HIS A 74 24.12 -6.66 -6.12
C HIS A 74 24.13 -5.93 -4.77
N GLY A 75 23.99 -6.66 -3.67
CA GLY A 75 23.94 -6.12 -2.31
C GLY A 75 22.54 -5.70 -1.86
N ASP A 76 22.39 -5.58 -0.53
CA ASP A 76 21.09 -5.40 0.12
C ASP A 76 20.37 -4.11 -0.30
N ALA A 77 21.10 -3.01 -0.46
CA ALA A 77 20.51 -1.71 -0.81
C ALA A 77 19.84 -1.75 -2.20
N GLU A 78 20.50 -2.36 -3.16
CA GLU A 78 20.01 -2.48 -4.53
C GLU A 78 18.85 -3.49 -4.62
N ALA A 79 18.94 -4.60 -3.88
CA ALA A 79 17.85 -5.57 -3.76
C ALA A 79 16.58 -4.97 -3.17
N VAL A 80 16.69 -4.19 -2.09
CA VAL A 80 15.54 -3.51 -1.47
C VAL A 80 14.97 -2.45 -2.40
N ALA A 81 15.80 -1.69 -3.11
CA ALA A 81 15.34 -0.72 -4.08
C ALA A 81 14.53 -1.39 -5.21
N ALA A 82 15.00 -2.54 -5.71
CA ALA A 82 14.27 -3.32 -6.72
C ALA A 82 12.88 -3.77 -6.24
N LEU A 83 12.78 -4.28 -5.00
CA LEU A 83 11.49 -4.62 -4.40
C LEU A 83 10.58 -3.41 -4.24
N HIS A 84 11.14 -2.27 -3.83
CA HIS A 84 10.38 -1.04 -3.66
C HIS A 84 9.81 -0.53 -5.00
N CYS A 85 10.62 -0.50 -6.06
CA CYS A 85 10.15 -0.13 -7.41
C CYS A 85 9.05 -1.07 -7.91
N LEU A 86 9.20 -2.38 -7.70
CA LEU A 86 8.16 -3.35 -8.07
C LEU A 86 6.87 -3.13 -7.28
N ALA A 87 6.96 -2.90 -5.97
CA ALA A 87 5.80 -2.63 -5.12
C ALA A 87 5.07 -1.35 -5.58
N LEU A 88 5.80 -0.29 -5.93
CA LEU A 88 5.22 0.94 -6.47
C LEU A 88 4.51 0.70 -7.81
N ALA A 89 5.12 -0.07 -8.72
CA ALA A 89 4.48 -0.40 -10.00
C ALA A 89 3.18 -1.21 -9.82
N ILE A 90 3.14 -2.10 -8.82
CA ILE A 90 1.92 -2.84 -8.46
C ILE A 90 0.89 -1.92 -7.80
N ASP A 91 1.32 -1.01 -6.92
CA ASP A 91 0.44 -0.02 -6.28
C ASP A 91 -0.17 0.94 -7.33
N ASP A 92 0.56 1.30 -8.38
CA ASP A 92 0.03 2.04 -9.53
C ASP A 92 -1.06 1.25 -10.27
N VAL A 93 -0.90 -0.07 -10.43
CA VAL A 93 -1.93 -0.94 -11.00
C VAL A 93 -3.18 -0.98 -10.11
N LEU A 94 -2.98 -1.03 -8.79
CA LEU A 94 -4.07 -1.01 -7.80
C LEU A 94 -4.90 0.26 -7.91
N ALA A 95 -4.25 1.42 -8.10
CA ALA A 95 -4.90 2.71 -8.24
C ALA A 95 -5.81 2.84 -9.49
N ILE A 96 -5.66 1.97 -10.50
CA ILE A 96 -6.49 1.99 -11.72
C ILE A 96 -7.92 1.46 -11.44
N GLN A 97 -8.10 0.59 -10.45
CA GLN A 97 -9.39 -0.02 -10.11
C GLN A 97 -9.67 0.10 -8.60
N PRO A 98 -9.88 1.34 -8.10
CA PRO A 98 -10.10 1.56 -6.68
C PRO A 98 -11.37 0.83 -6.21
N GLY A 99 -11.24 0.05 -5.15
CA GLY A 99 -12.35 -0.69 -4.53
C GLY A 99 -12.61 -2.10 -5.06
N ASP A 100 -12.00 -2.50 -6.19
CA ASP A 100 -12.09 -3.88 -6.69
C ASP A 100 -11.09 -4.81 -5.97
N ILE A 101 -9.91 -4.27 -5.64
CA ILE A 101 -8.80 -4.97 -5.00
C ILE A 101 -8.34 -4.14 -3.80
N GLU A 102 -8.06 -4.83 -2.70
CA GLU A 102 -7.48 -4.25 -1.49
C GLU A 102 -6.09 -4.85 -1.25
N LYS A 103 -5.10 -4.00 -0.98
CA LYS A 103 -3.77 -4.47 -0.59
C LYS A 103 -3.83 -4.94 0.86
N VAL A 104 -3.48 -6.19 1.10
CA VAL A 104 -3.48 -6.75 2.46
C VAL A 104 -2.16 -6.40 3.14
N LYS A 105 -1.04 -6.81 2.54
CA LYS A 105 0.30 -6.55 3.07
C LYS A 105 1.37 -6.84 2.04
N THR A 106 2.57 -6.33 2.29
CA THR A 106 3.82 -6.88 1.74
C THR A 106 4.54 -7.63 2.86
N ALA A 107 5.12 -8.79 2.54
CA ALA A 107 5.85 -9.62 3.48
C ALA A 107 7.09 -10.20 2.77
N GLY A 108 8.26 -9.71 3.15
CA GLY A 108 9.51 -10.05 2.44
C GLY A 108 9.44 -9.61 0.98
N ASP A 109 9.66 -10.57 0.08
CA ASP A 109 9.61 -10.42 -1.37
C ASP A 109 8.22 -10.74 -1.97
N THR A 110 7.20 -10.83 -1.12
CA THR A 110 5.83 -11.19 -1.51
C THR A 110 4.85 -10.03 -1.29
N TYR A 111 4.01 -9.78 -2.29
CA TYR A 111 2.89 -8.85 -2.28
C TYR A 111 1.57 -9.63 -2.17
N CYS A 112 0.71 -9.24 -1.24
CA CYS A 112 -0.59 -9.88 -1.00
C CYS A 112 -1.73 -8.89 -1.15
N ALA A 113 -2.74 -9.27 -1.94
CA ALA A 113 -3.96 -8.50 -2.15
C ALA A 113 -5.19 -9.41 -2.18
N VAL A 114 -6.36 -8.82 -1.96
CA VAL A 114 -7.65 -9.53 -1.94
C VAL A 114 -8.70 -8.78 -2.77
N ALA A 115 -9.56 -9.54 -3.43
CA ALA A 115 -10.77 -9.06 -4.09
C ALA A 115 -11.99 -9.51 -3.27
N GLY A 116 -12.98 -8.63 -3.10
CA GLY A 116 -14.23 -8.95 -2.42
C GLY A 116 -14.19 -8.95 -0.89
N LEU A 117 -13.10 -8.43 -0.30
CA LEU A 117 -12.96 -8.09 1.11
C LEU A 117 -12.18 -6.75 1.22
N PRO A 118 -12.43 -5.90 2.24
CA PRO A 118 -13.51 -5.98 3.23
C PRO A 118 -14.89 -5.68 2.64
N THR A 119 -14.93 -5.06 1.46
CA THR A 119 -16.17 -4.76 0.73
C THR A 119 -16.46 -5.86 -0.28
N GLY A 120 -17.69 -6.37 -0.25
CA GLY A 120 -18.13 -7.40 -1.21
C GLY A 120 -18.02 -6.92 -2.66
N LEU A 121 -17.72 -7.85 -3.57
CA LEU A 121 -17.56 -7.58 -4.99
C LEU A 121 -18.33 -8.61 -5.81
N ALA A 122 -18.94 -8.19 -6.92
CA ALA A 122 -19.80 -9.06 -7.72
C ALA A 122 -19.06 -10.25 -8.36
N CYS A 123 -17.80 -10.07 -8.77
CA CYS A 123 -16.99 -11.13 -9.35
C CYS A 123 -15.52 -11.06 -8.90
N PRO A 124 -15.21 -11.47 -7.65
CA PRO A 124 -13.87 -11.36 -7.08
C PRO A 124 -12.83 -12.16 -7.87
N ALA A 125 -13.18 -13.34 -8.36
CA ALA A 125 -12.30 -14.15 -9.19
C ALA A 125 -11.84 -13.42 -10.47
N SER A 126 -12.76 -12.75 -11.18
CA SER A 126 -12.39 -12.00 -12.37
C SER A 126 -11.53 -10.79 -12.05
N ALA A 127 -11.80 -10.09 -10.93
CA ALA A 127 -11.00 -8.96 -10.49
C ALA A 127 -9.57 -9.40 -10.12
N ALA A 128 -9.45 -10.46 -9.33
CA ALA A 128 -8.16 -11.04 -8.91
C ALA A 128 -7.32 -11.50 -10.11
N CYS A 129 -7.92 -12.23 -11.06
CA CYS A 129 -7.24 -12.66 -12.29
C CYS A 129 -6.80 -11.46 -13.16
N ARG A 130 -7.65 -10.43 -13.30
CA ARG A 130 -7.30 -9.22 -14.06
C ARG A 130 -6.17 -8.46 -13.39
N PHE A 131 -6.22 -8.31 -12.07
CA PHE A 131 -5.17 -7.67 -11.28
C PHE A 131 -3.85 -8.42 -11.44
N GLY A 132 -3.84 -9.73 -11.24
CA GLY A 132 -2.63 -10.56 -11.43
C GLY A 132 -2.02 -10.43 -12.82
N ARG A 133 -2.83 -10.39 -13.88
CA ARG A 133 -2.34 -10.14 -15.25
C ARG A 133 -1.69 -8.77 -15.41
N ARG A 134 -2.25 -7.73 -14.77
CA ARG A 134 -1.70 -6.38 -14.82
C ARG A 134 -0.42 -6.26 -13.99
N MET A 135 -0.29 -6.97 -12.87
CA MET A 135 0.95 -7.05 -12.10
C MET A 135 2.10 -7.62 -12.95
N LEU A 136 1.82 -8.70 -13.71
CA LEU A 136 2.80 -9.27 -14.65
C LEU A 136 3.20 -8.24 -15.71
N ALA A 137 2.22 -7.57 -16.34
CA ALA A 137 2.52 -6.54 -17.33
C ALA A 137 3.31 -5.36 -16.75
N ALA A 138 3.01 -4.92 -15.52
CA ALA A 138 3.76 -3.86 -14.85
C ALA A 138 5.21 -4.29 -14.55
N ALA A 139 5.41 -5.53 -14.10
CA ALA A 139 6.75 -6.08 -13.90
C ALA A 139 7.53 -6.20 -15.21
N ASP A 140 6.87 -6.57 -16.32
CA ASP A 140 7.49 -6.59 -17.64
C ASP A 140 7.86 -5.19 -18.15
N SER A 141 7.02 -4.17 -17.92
CA SER A 141 7.35 -2.78 -18.29
C SER A 141 8.59 -2.25 -17.57
N LEU A 142 8.85 -2.71 -16.34
CA LEU A 142 10.09 -2.41 -15.61
C LEU A 142 11.32 -3.03 -16.28
N ARG A 143 11.18 -4.21 -16.94
CA ARG A 143 12.25 -4.87 -17.71
C ARG A 143 12.67 -4.10 -18.93
N ASP A 144 11.71 -3.54 -19.64
CA ASP A 144 11.96 -2.86 -20.91
C ASP A 144 12.49 -1.43 -20.71
N GLY A 145 12.76 -1.01 -19.46
CA GLY A 145 13.23 0.34 -19.13
C GLY A 145 12.22 1.44 -19.48
N SER A 146 10.96 1.07 -19.73
CA SER A 146 9.87 1.97 -20.12
C SER A 146 9.03 2.45 -18.93
N GLY A 147 9.29 1.90 -17.73
CA GLY A 147 8.64 2.33 -16.49
C GLY A 147 9.07 3.72 -16.05
N ASP A 148 8.09 4.60 -15.82
CA ASP A 148 8.25 5.94 -15.25
C ASP A 148 9.07 5.83 -13.95
N THR A 149 10.33 6.26 -14.00
CA THR A 149 11.27 6.21 -12.88
C THR A 149 10.88 7.31 -11.90
N ARG A 150 9.77 7.12 -11.17
CA ARG A 150 9.39 8.02 -10.10
C ARG A 150 10.46 7.94 -9.03
N ALA A 151 11.32 8.96 -9.02
CA ALA A 151 12.18 9.28 -7.90
C ALA A 151 11.29 9.25 -6.65
N VAL A 152 11.61 8.34 -5.74
CA VAL A 152 10.95 8.28 -4.44
C VAL A 152 11.32 9.59 -3.76
N ASP A 153 10.41 10.55 -3.72
CA ASP A 153 10.59 11.80 -3.00
C ASP A 153 10.72 11.47 -1.52
N ALA A 154 11.97 11.27 -1.08
CA ALA A 154 12.38 11.14 0.28
C ALA A 154 12.11 12.47 1.00
N LYS A 155 10.88 12.65 1.49
CA LYS A 155 10.58 13.62 2.55
C LYS A 155 11.06 13.08 3.91
N THR A 156 12.31 12.64 3.96
CA THR A 156 13.08 12.36 5.17
C THR A 156 14.36 13.16 5.05
N ARG A 157 14.30 14.42 5.48
CA ARG A 157 15.50 15.21 5.77
C ARG A 157 16.19 14.57 6.97
N THR A 158 17.10 13.63 6.73
CA THR A 158 18.21 13.39 7.63
C THR A 158 19.36 14.28 7.15
N SER A 159 19.66 15.29 7.95
CA SER A 159 20.84 16.12 7.81
C SER A 159 22.07 15.28 8.16
N ASP A 160 22.54 14.45 7.23
CA ASP A 160 23.91 13.92 7.22
C ASP A 160 24.21 13.39 5.82
N GLY A 161 25.35 13.82 5.28
CA GLY A 161 25.72 13.61 3.88
C GLY A 161 25.98 12.15 3.53
N ALA A 162 25.13 11.59 2.68
CA ALA A 162 25.40 10.47 1.78
C ALA A 162 24.54 10.65 0.52
N PRO A 163 25.03 10.33 -0.69
CA PRO A 163 24.45 10.86 -1.92
C PRO A 163 23.08 10.25 -2.24
N ALA A 164 22.18 11.13 -2.68
CA ALA A 164 21.00 10.78 -3.45
C ALA A 164 21.44 10.14 -4.77
N ALA A 165 21.09 8.87 -4.99
CA ALA A 165 21.12 8.24 -6.30
C ALA A 165 20.26 6.97 -6.31
N CYS A 166 18.98 7.11 -6.62
CA CYS A 166 18.22 6.04 -7.25
C CYS A 166 17.70 6.63 -8.56
N THR A 167 18.63 6.80 -9.52
CA THR A 167 18.31 7.37 -10.83
C THR A 167 18.93 6.54 -11.93
N HIS A 168 18.80 5.20 -11.88
CA HIS A 168 18.76 4.28 -13.02
C HIS A 168 18.83 2.85 -12.47
N PHE A 169 17.70 2.14 -12.45
CA PHE A 169 17.66 0.71 -12.16
C PHE A 169 16.97 0.01 -13.32
N GLY A 170 17.77 -0.55 -14.22
CA GLY A 170 17.30 -1.32 -15.37
C GLY A 170 17.14 -2.77 -14.96
N TRP A 171 15.91 -3.30 -15.01
CA TRP A 171 15.60 -4.73 -14.89
C TRP A 171 16.09 -5.48 -16.16
N THR A 172 17.34 -5.29 -16.56
CA THR A 172 17.90 -5.90 -17.77
C THR A 172 18.72 -7.13 -17.42
N SER A 173 18.42 -8.22 -18.15
CA SER A 173 19.09 -9.54 -18.14
C SER A 173 18.93 -10.40 -16.88
N GLY A 174 17.70 -10.82 -16.61
CA GLY A 174 17.37 -12.19 -16.17
C GLY A 174 18.06 -12.74 -14.91
N ALA A 175 17.55 -12.33 -13.74
CA ALA A 175 17.71 -13.05 -12.47
C ALA A 175 16.40 -13.04 -11.66
N LEU A 176 15.73 -11.88 -11.60
CA LEU A 176 14.46 -11.70 -10.92
C LEU A 176 13.26 -11.97 -11.85
N LYS A 177 12.28 -12.73 -11.36
CA LYS A 177 11.00 -12.98 -12.05
C LYS A 177 9.84 -12.79 -11.08
N LEU A 178 8.74 -12.21 -11.54
CA LEU A 178 7.52 -12.17 -10.74
C LEU A 178 6.72 -13.45 -10.97
N ARG A 179 6.37 -14.16 -9.89
CA ARG A 179 5.38 -15.25 -9.91
C ARG A 179 4.10 -14.75 -9.26
N VAL A 180 2.98 -14.84 -9.96
CA VAL A 180 1.65 -14.49 -9.42
C VAL A 180 0.81 -15.76 -9.28
N GLY A 181 0.30 -16.00 -8.07
CA GLY A 181 -0.71 -17.00 -7.76
C GLY A 181 -2.04 -16.31 -7.46
N VAL A 182 -3.13 -16.89 -7.95
CA VAL A 182 -4.49 -16.46 -7.66
C VAL A 182 -5.26 -17.66 -7.16
N ASP A 183 -5.93 -17.51 -6.01
CA ASP A 183 -6.85 -18.49 -5.46
C ASP A 183 -8.21 -17.84 -5.21
N CYS A 184 -9.28 -18.60 -5.32
CA CYS A 184 -10.65 -18.08 -5.16
C CYS A 184 -11.49 -19.05 -4.33
N GLY A 185 -12.12 -18.54 -3.29
CA GLY A 185 -12.94 -19.34 -2.39
C GLY A 185 -13.39 -18.57 -1.17
N ARG A 186 -13.80 -19.32 -0.14
CA ARG A 186 -14.18 -18.71 1.12
C ARG A 186 -12.95 -18.08 1.79
N ALA A 187 -13.07 -16.82 2.18
CA ALA A 187 -12.08 -16.12 2.98
C ALA A 187 -12.77 -15.23 4.03
N PHE A 188 -12.03 -14.90 5.08
CA PHE A 188 -12.47 -13.97 6.10
C PHE A 188 -11.34 -13.01 6.47
N GLY A 189 -11.70 -11.79 6.83
CA GLY A 189 -10.78 -10.73 7.18
C GLY A 189 -11.07 -10.15 8.56
N SER A 190 -10.01 -9.74 9.25
CA SER A 190 -10.12 -9.13 10.57
C SER A 190 -8.98 -8.14 10.82
N VAL A 191 -9.17 -7.24 11.78
CA VAL A 191 -8.10 -6.37 12.26
C VAL A 191 -7.44 -7.02 13.46
N LEU A 192 -6.14 -7.26 13.36
CA LEU A 192 -5.35 -7.82 14.45
C LEU A 192 -4.46 -6.77 15.12
N GLY A 193 -4.16 -7.03 16.39
CA GLY A 193 -3.23 -6.23 17.19
C GLY A 193 -3.90 -5.03 17.88
N THR A 194 -3.16 -4.42 18.80
CA THR A 194 -3.56 -3.18 19.51
C THR A 194 -2.49 -2.09 19.43
N GLN A 195 -1.23 -2.48 19.26
CA GLN A 195 -0.09 -1.57 19.07
C GLN A 195 0.30 -1.40 17.60
N ARG A 196 0.09 -2.43 16.78
CA ARG A 196 0.23 -2.39 15.32
C ARG A 196 -1.02 -3.01 14.73
N LEU A 197 -1.93 -2.16 14.28
CA LEU A 197 -3.17 -2.58 13.64
C LEU A 197 -2.85 -3.01 12.21
N GLY A 198 -3.38 -4.15 11.80
CA GLY A 198 -3.32 -4.61 10.41
C GLY A 198 -4.59 -5.35 10.06
N TYR A 199 -5.17 -5.02 8.90
CA TYR A 199 -6.22 -5.83 8.32
C TYR A 199 -5.59 -7.06 7.66
N GLU A 200 -5.94 -8.24 8.16
CA GLU A 200 -5.43 -9.51 7.68
C GLU A 200 -6.56 -10.34 7.08
N VAL A 201 -6.21 -11.18 6.10
CA VAL A 201 -7.13 -12.08 5.40
C VAL A 201 -6.66 -13.51 5.56
N TYR A 202 -7.62 -14.40 5.80
CA TYR A 202 -7.42 -15.83 6.02
C TYR A 202 -8.35 -16.64 5.12
N GLY A 203 -7.90 -17.83 4.74
CA GLY A 203 -8.70 -18.87 4.07
C GLY A 203 -8.72 -20.16 4.89
N PRO A 204 -9.59 -21.12 4.56
CA PRO A 204 -9.63 -22.45 5.16
C PRO A 204 -8.37 -23.29 4.89
#